data_AF-A0A939KVC4-F1
#
_entry.id   AF-A0A939KVC4-F1
#
_cell.length_a   1.000
_cell.length_b   1.000
_cell.length_c   1.000
_cell.angle_alpha   90.00
_cell.angle_beta   90.00
_cell.angle_gamma   90.00
#
_symmetry.space_group_name_H-M   'P 1'
#
loop_
_entity.id
_entity.type
_entity.pdbx_description
1 polymer ?
#
loop_
_entity_poly.entity_id
_entity_poly.type
_entity_poly.pdbx_seq_one_letter_code
_entity_poly.pdbx_strand_id
1 'polypeptide(L)'
;MTSRPSKNPWIKYLKPNPKAQLRLFCFPYAGGSAGAFRSWPDSLPPTVEVCAVELPGRGTRIKDAPFTRMEPLVEAIALALLPELDKPFAALHILGMMPFFAHN
;
A
#
# COMPACT_ATOMS: atom_id res chain seq x y z
N MET A 1 -17.88 15.48 -7.86
CA MET A 1 -17.40 14.76 -6.68
C MET A 1 -17.55 13.27 -6.96
N THR A 2 -16.52 12.62 -7.50
CA THR A 2 -16.54 11.18 -7.76
C THR A 2 -15.33 10.57 -7.08
N SER A 3 -15.55 10.04 -5.88
CA SER A 3 -14.58 9.13 -5.27
C SER A 3 -14.43 7.94 -6.23
N ARG A 4 -13.19 7.57 -6.59
CA ARG A 4 -12.94 6.25 -7.18
C ARG A 4 -13.15 5.28 -6.01
N PRO A 5 -14.17 4.40 -6.00
CA PRO A 5 -14.09 3.25 -5.12
C PRO A 5 -13.01 2.38 -5.75
N SER A 6 -11.80 2.45 -5.20
CA SER A 6 -10.74 1.56 -5.64
C SER A 6 -11.18 0.13 -5.36
N LYS A 7 -11.62 -0.58 -6.40
CA LYS A 7 -11.91 -2.02 -6.33
C LYS A 7 -10.64 -2.85 -6.08
N ASN A 8 -9.48 -2.20 -5.98
CA ASN A 8 -8.21 -2.85 -5.77
C ASN A 8 -7.98 -3.10 -4.27
N PRO A 9 -8.10 -4.36 -3.78
CA PRO A 9 -7.92 -4.66 -2.37
C PRO A 9 -6.48 -4.43 -1.90
N TRP A 10 -5.51 -4.37 -2.83
CA TRP A 10 -4.10 -4.18 -2.52
C TRP A 10 -3.72 -2.75 -2.16
N ILE A 11 -4.59 -1.77 -2.45
CA ILE A 11 -4.27 -0.36 -2.29
C ILE A 11 -5.35 0.32 -1.47
N LYS A 12 -4.92 0.95 -0.38
CA LYS A 12 -5.76 1.77 0.46
C LYS A 12 -5.48 3.24 0.17
N TYR A 13 -6.46 3.90 -0.43
CA TYR A 13 -6.46 5.35 -0.63
C TYR A 13 -6.96 5.99 0.65
N LEU A 14 -6.01 6.43 1.49
CA LEU A 14 -6.33 6.99 2.82
C LEU A 14 -7.15 8.29 2.70
N LYS A 15 -6.89 9.07 1.65
CA LYS A 15 -7.65 10.26 1.26
C LYS A 15 -7.71 10.31 -0.28
N PRO A 16 -8.76 9.77 -0.92
CA PRO A 16 -8.85 9.71 -2.37
C PRO A 16 -8.78 11.10 -3.01
N ASN A 17 -7.92 11.25 -4.02
CA ASN A 17 -7.71 12.50 -4.73
C ASN A 17 -7.56 12.27 -6.25
N PRO A 18 -8.69 12.25 -6.98
CA PRO A 18 -8.67 12.09 -8.44
C PRO A 18 -7.87 13.17 -9.17
N LYS A 19 -7.68 14.34 -8.57
CA LYS A 19 -6.94 15.48 -9.13
C LYS A 19 -5.45 15.49 -8.77
N ALA A 20 -4.97 14.50 -8.01
CA ALA A 20 -3.55 14.39 -7.71
C ALA A 20 -2.71 14.30 -8.99
N GLN A 21 -1.56 14.96 -8.97
CA GLN A 21 -0.58 14.97 -10.05
C GLN A 21 0.46 13.85 -9.90
N LEU A 22 0.60 13.31 -8.68
CA LEU A 22 1.54 12.24 -8.34
C LEU A 22 0.85 11.21 -7.43
N ARG A 23 1.12 9.92 -7.64
CA ARG A 23 0.78 8.85 -6.69
C ARG A 23 2.01 8.37 -5.93
N LEU A 24 1.91 8.32 -4.61
CA LEU A 24 2.94 7.79 -3.73
C LEU A 24 2.51 6.42 -3.22
N PHE A 25 3.10 5.35 -3.77
CA PHE A 25 2.88 3.99 -3.32
C PHE A 25 3.72 3.69 -2.08
N CYS A 26 3.04 3.46 -0.96
CA CYS A 26 3.68 3.25 0.34
C CYS A 26 3.62 1.79 0.75
N PHE A 27 4.78 1.14 0.82
CA PHE A 27 4.91 -0.24 1.25
C PHE A 27 5.23 -0.29 2.75
N PRO A 28 4.34 -0.89 3.56
CA PRO A 28 4.60 -1.03 4.99
C PRO A 28 5.78 -1.97 5.24
N TYR A 29 6.34 -1.86 6.43
CA TYR A 29 7.36 -2.76 6.93
C TYR A 29 6.81 -4.19 7.17
N ALA A 30 7.69 -5.15 7.44
CA ALA A 30 7.30 -6.54 7.69
C ALA A 30 6.37 -6.63 8.92
N GLY A 31 5.14 -7.11 8.72
CA GLY A 31 4.12 -7.15 9.78
C GLY A 31 3.24 -5.89 9.88
N GLY A 32 3.59 -4.82 9.18
CA GLY A 32 2.79 -3.59 9.10
C GLY A 32 1.55 -3.71 8.21
N SER A 33 0.72 -2.67 8.25
CA SER A 33 -0.48 -2.52 7.40
C SER A 33 -0.51 -1.13 6.76
N ALA A 34 -1.44 -0.91 5.83
CA ALA A 34 -1.62 0.40 5.21
C ALA A 34 -1.97 1.51 6.23
N GLY A 35 -2.42 1.13 7.44
CA GLY A 35 -2.69 2.06 8.55
C GLY A 35 -1.47 2.85 9.03
N ALA A 36 -0.25 2.36 8.78
CA ALA A 36 0.99 3.07 9.15
C ALA A 36 1.10 4.46 8.48
N PHE A 37 0.43 4.67 7.35
CA PHE A 37 0.50 5.90 6.55
C PHE A 37 -0.68 6.85 6.78
N ARG A 38 -1.57 6.58 7.74
CA ARG A 38 -2.87 7.29 7.90
C ARG A 38 -2.78 8.82 7.99
N SER A 39 -1.69 9.37 8.54
CA SER A 39 -1.49 10.81 8.72
C SER A 39 -0.80 11.49 7.53
N TRP A 40 -0.26 10.71 6.59
CA TRP A 40 0.54 11.24 5.48
C TRP A 40 -0.25 12.10 4.51
N PRO A 41 -1.52 11.78 4.15
CA PRO A 41 -2.28 12.64 3.23
C PRO A 41 -2.46 14.08 3.70
N ASP A 42 -2.37 14.32 5.02
CA ASP A 42 -2.48 15.67 5.59
C ASP A 42 -1.10 16.34 5.79
N SER A 43 -0.03 15.57 5.69
CA SER A 43 1.36 16.05 5.84
C SER A 43 2.06 16.31 4.50
N LEU A 44 1.46 15.87 3.39
CA LEU A 44 2.01 15.98 2.04
C LEU A 44 1.27 17.06 1.23
N PRO A 45 1.89 17.59 0.15
CA PRO A 45 1.23 18.53 -0.75
C PRO A 45 -0.10 17.96 -1.29
N PRO A 46 -1.12 18.80 -1.52
CA PRO A 46 -2.43 18.36 -2.03
C PRO A 46 -2.37 17.81 -3.46
N THR A 47 -1.22 17.93 -4.14
CA THR A 47 -0.95 17.34 -5.45
C THR A 47 -0.52 15.86 -5.36
N VAL A 48 -0.25 15.33 -4.16
CA VAL A 48 0.17 13.95 -3.94
C VAL A 48 -0.98 13.11 -3.38
N GLU A 49 -1.26 11.97 -4.00
CA GLU A 49 -2.19 10.96 -3.50
C GLU A 49 -1.40 9.82 -2.85
N VAL A 50 -1.68 9.55 -1.57
CA VAL A 50 -1.03 8.45 -0.83
C VAL A 50 -1.79 7.15 -1.09
N CYS A 51 -1.12 6.21 -1.73
CA CYS A 51 -1.60 4.88 -2.08
C CYS A 51 -0.90 3.85 -1.20
N ALA A 52 -1.45 3.58 -0.01
CA ALA A 52 -0.83 2.66 0.94
C ALA A 52 -1.14 1.20 0.58
N VAL A 53 -0.10 0.38 0.42
CA VAL A 53 -0.24 -1.02 0.01
C VAL A 53 -0.68 -1.88 1.21
N GLU A 54 -1.75 -2.64 1.04
CA GLU A 54 -2.30 -3.56 2.05
C GLU A 54 -2.04 -5.01 1.61
N LEU A 55 -1.10 -5.67 2.30
CA LEU A 55 -0.70 -7.03 2.01
C LEU A 55 -1.73 -8.04 2.53
N PRO A 56 -1.91 -9.21 1.87
CA PRO A 56 -2.69 -10.31 2.40
C PRO A 56 -2.22 -10.72 3.80
N GLY A 57 -3.16 -11.05 4.69
CA GLY A 57 -2.88 -11.38 6.08
C GLY A 57 -2.51 -10.16 6.94
N ARG A 58 -2.78 -8.93 6.48
CA ARG A 58 -2.55 -7.68 7.22
C ARG A 58 -3.77 -6.75 7.16
N GLY A 59 -3.93 -5.91 8.19
CA GLY A 59 -4.95 -4.86 8.23
C GLY A 59 -6.35 -5.37 7.87
N THR A 60 -6.97 -4.76 6.86
CA THR A 60 -8.32 -5.15 6.38
C THR A 60 -8.35 -6.48 5.64
N ARG A 61 -7.19 -7.02 5.26
CA ARG A 61 -7.00 -8.30 4.55
C ARG A 61 -6.48 -9.40 5.47
N ILE A 62 -6.71 -9.29 6.78
CA ILE A 62 -6.24 -10.26 7.78
C ILE A 62 -6.76 -11.69 7.55
N LYS A 63 -7.90 -11.84 6.86
CA LYS A 63 -8.50 -13.13 6.51
C LYS A 63 -7.92 -13.75 5.24
N ASP A 64 -7.19 -12.98 4.44
CA ASP A 64 -6.54 -13.49 3.22
C ASP A 64 -5.29 -14.28 3.61
N ALA A 65 -5.01 -15.37 2.89
CA ALA A 65 -3.81 -16.16 3.12
C ALA A 65 -2.54 -15.32 2.85
N PRO A 66 -1.61 -15.21 3.82
CA PRO A 66 -0.37 -14.48 3.61
C PRO A 66 0.55 -15.22 2.62
N PHE A 67 1.27 -14.46 1.81
CA PHE A 67 2.35 -15.00 0.99
C PHE A 67 3.51 -15.45 1.88
N THR A 68 4.09 -16.61 1.58
CA THR A 68 5.24 -17.18 2.30
C THR A 68 6.57 -17.01 1.57
N ARG A 69 6.53 -16.45 0.35
CA ARG A 69 7.69 -16.20 -0.51
C ARG A 69 7.61 -14.80 -1.14
N MET A 70 8.77 -14.19 -1.38
CA MET A 70 8.87 -12.82 -1.86
C MET A 70 8.55 -12.68 -3.35
N GLU A 71 9.00 -13.62 -4.19
CA GLU A 71 8.81 -13.57 -5.63
C GLU A 71 7.32 -13.53 -6.03
N PRO A 72 6.46 -14.47 -5.58
CA PRO A 72 5.04 -14.43 -5.92
C PRO A 72 4.32 -13.22 -5.28
N LEU A 73 4.82 -12.70 -4.17
CA LEU A 73 4.28 -11.49 -3.55
C LEU A 73 4.54 -10.26 -4.43
N VAL A 74 5.79 -10.08 -4.88
CA VAL A 74 6.18 -8.96 -5.73
C VAL A 74 5.43 -9.02 -7.06
N GLU A 75 5.28 -10.20 -7.66
CA GLU A 75 4.50 -10.40 -8.88
C GLU A 75 3.03 -10.00 -8.70
N ALA A 76 2.38 -10.48 -7.63
CA ALA A 76 0.99 -10.16 -7.33
C ALA A 76 0.78 -8.65 -7.09
N ILE A 77 1.71 -8.01 -6.36
CA ILE A 77 1.71 -6.56 -6.14
C ILE A 77 1.87 -5.82 -7.47
N ALA A 78 2.83 -6.21 -8.31
CA ALA A 78 3.09 -5.55 -9.59
C ALA A 78 1.83 -5.59 -10.48
N LEU A 79 1.20 -6.77 -10.61
CA LEU A 79 -0.05 -6.94 -11.33
C LEU A 79 -1.18 -6.08 -10.77
N ALA A 80 -1.28 -5.97 -9.44
CA ALA A 80 -2.27 -5.13 -8.79
C ALA A 80 -2.01 -3.64 -9.00
N LEU A 81 -0.75 -3.21 -9.12
CA LEU A 81 -0.39 -1.81 -9.32
C LEU A 81 -0.56 -1.35 -10.77
N LEU A 82 -0.44 -2.25 -11.76
CA LEU A 82 -0.51 -1.90 -13.20
C LEU A 82 -1.69 -0.96 -13.57
N PRO A 83 -2.94 -1.18 -13.13
CA PRO A 83 -4.06 -0.30 -13.47
C PRO A 83 -3.96 1.10 -12.85
N GLU A 84 -3.08 1.28 -11.86
CA GLU A 84 -2.91 2.52 -11.10
C GLU A 84 -1.68 3.33 -11.55
N LEU A 85 -0.95 2.87 -12.57
CA LEU A 85 0.19 3.60 -13.15
C LEU A 85 -0.26 4.60 -14.25
N ASP A 86 -1.47 5.16 -14.13
CA ASP A 86 -2.04 6.16 -15.07
C ASP A 86 -1.48 7.57 -14.87
N LYS A 87 -0.63 7.77 -13.84
CA LYS A 87 -0.03 9.06 -13.46
C LYS A 87 1.43 8.87 -13.08
N PRO A 88 2.24 9.94 -13.03
CA PRO A 88 3.55 9.89 -12.40
C PRO A 88 3.45 9.28 -11.00
N PHE A 89 4.37 8.38 -10.67
CA PHE A 89 4.36 7.69 -9.39
C PHE A 89 5.75 7.61 -8.75
N ALA A 90 5.75 7.50 -7.43
CA ALA A 90 6.91 7.17 -6.63
C ALA A 90 6.56 6.00 -5.70
N ALA A 91 7.53 5.14 -5.43
CA ALA A 91 7.38 4.01 -4.51
C ALA A 91 8.32 4.21 -3.30
N LEU A 92 7.78 4.08 -2.10
CA LEU A 92 8.54 4.16 -0.86
C LEU A 92 8.34 2.89 -0.04
N HIS A 93 9.44 2.23 0.32
CA HIS A 93 9.44 1.10 1.22
C HIS A 93 10.04 1.51 2.55
N ILE A 94 9.25 1.39 3.62
CA ILE A 94 9.79 1.51 4.98
C ILE A 94 10.34 0.15 5.37
N LEU A 95 11.66 -0.03 5.24
CA LEU A 95 12.35 -1.19 5.77
C LEU A 95 12.36 -1.09 7.30
N GLY A 96 11.66 -1.98 8.03
CA GLY A 96 11.57 -1.89 9.49
C GLY A 96 11.18 -3.17 10.25
N MET A 97 12.17 -3.77 10.92
CA MET A 97 12.13 -4.88 11.88
C MET A 97 11.91 -6.30 11.31
N MET A 98 12.94 -7.14 11.44
CA MET A 98 12.83 -8.59 11.24
C MET A 98 11.85 -9.20 12.25
N PRO A 99 11.02 -10.19 11.86
CA PRO A 99 10.29 -10.99 12.84
C PRO A 99 11.30 -11.72 13.73
N PHE A 100 11.31 -11.39 15.02
CA PHE A 100 11.99 -12.18 16.04
C PHE A 100 11.27 -13.52 16.14
N PHE A 101 11.86 -14.58 15.57
CA PHE A 101 11.46 -15.95 15.86
C PHE A 101 12.09 -16.33 17.21
N ALA A 102 11.30 -16.28 18.28
CA ALA A 102 11.65 -16.96 19.52
C ALA A 102 11.43 -18.47 19.29
N HIS A 103 12.51 -19.21 19.14
CA HIS A 103 12.48 -20.67 19.28
C HIS A 103 12.77 -20.99 20.75
N ASN A 104 11.90 -21.78 21.37
CA ASN A 104 12.16 -22.46 22.64
C ASN A 104 12.27 -23.95 22.38
#